data_AF-A0A2M9KTQ0-F1
#
_entry.id   AF-A0A2M9KTQ0-F1
#
_cell.length_a   1.000
_cell.length_b   1.000
_cell.length_c   1.000
_cell.angle_alpha   90.00
_cell.angle_beta   90.00
_cell.angle_gamma   90.00
#
_symmetry.space_group_name_H-M   'P 1'
#
loop_
_entity.id
_entity.type
_entity.pdbx_description
1 polymer ?
#
loop_
_entity_poly.entity_id
_entity_poly.type
_entity_poly.pdbx_seq_one_letter_code
_entity_poly.pdbx_strand_id
1 'polypeptide(L)'
;MHDRVAELRGLRNEYARHSQYDRPERAAQASAQAERVAAEIEADIEHLEDRAAELAERGQDIPAGEAAAAARTLRAALDELTADPAPQAAAPASRAAGKGGKQAPAAAKPPENTGS
;
A
#
# COMPACT_ATOMS: atom_id res chain seq x y z
N MET A 1 17.44 0.63 -6.80
CA MET A 1 16.26 0.43 -7.67
C MET A 1 15.04 0.75 -6.84
N HIS A 2 14.09 1.52 -7.38
CA HIS A 2 12.81 1.80 -6.72
C HIS A 2 11.88 0.59 -6.92
N ASP A 3 11.05 0.28 -5.92
CA ASP A 3 10.05 -0.78 -6.01
C ASP A 3 8.75 -0.18 -6.56
N ARG A 4 8.47 -0.44 -7.85
CA ARG A 4 7.29 0.10 -8.57
C ARG A 4 5.97 -0.36 -7.94
N VAL A 5 5.91 -1.54 -7.33
CA VAL A 5 4.70 -2.01 -6.64
C VAL A 5 4.43 -1.16 -5.40
N ALA A 6 5.48 -0.82 -4.65
CA ALA A 6 5.37 0.09 -3.51
C ALA A 6 4.96 1.50 -3.95
N GLU A 7 5.46 1.98 -5.10
CA GLU A 7 5.08 3.25 -5.71
C GLU A 7 3.57 3.28 -6.05
N LEU A 8 3.10 2.28 -6.79
CA LEU A 8 1.70 2.15 -7.17
C LEU A 8 0.79 2.14 -5.94
N ARG A 9 1.16 1.37 -4.90
CA ARG A 9 0.43 1.34 -3.64
C ARG A 9 0.38 2.73 -2.97
N GLY A 10 1.49 3.46 -2.99
CA GLY A 10 1.55 4.83 -2.48
C GLY A 10 0.58 5.77 -3.20
N LEU A 11 0.57 5.72 -4.54
CA LEU A 11 -0.29 6.55 -5.38
C LEU A 11 -1.78 6.21 -5.20
N ARG A 12 -2.13 4.94 -5.04
CA ARG A 12 -3.51 4.51 -4.75
C ARG A 12 -3.99 5.03 -3.38
N ASN A 13 -3.12 4.99 -2.37
CA ASN A 13 -3.42 5.57 -1.06
C ASN A 13 -3.57 7.09 -1.11
N GLU A 14 -2.73 7.77 -1.91
CA GLU A 14 -2.83 9.21 -2.13
C GLU A 14 -4.14 9.59 -2.86
N TYR A 15 -4.51 8.85 -3.91
CA TYR A 15 -5.79 9.00 -4.58
C TYR A 15 -6.95 8.89 -3.60
N ALA A 16 -6.99 7.82 -2.81
CA ALA A 16 -8.08 7.59 -1.86
C ALA A 16 -8.14 8.65 -0.75
N ARG A 17 -6.98 9.19 -0.35
CA ARG A 17 -6.93 10.29 0.62
C ARG A 17 -7.50 11.58 0.02
N HIS A 18 -7.08 11.96 -1.19
CA HIS A 18 -7.52 13.22 -1.80
C HIS A 18 -8.98 13.17 -2.26
N SER A 19 -9.48 11.99 -2.65
CA SER A 19 -10.90 11.81 -2.96
C SER A 19 -11.79 11.98 -1.72
N GLN A 20 -11.31 11.55 -0.54
CA GLN A 20 -12.01 11.76 0.74
C GLN A 20 -12.03 13.23 1.20
N TYR A 21 -11.01 14.02 0.86
CA TYR A 21 -10.90 15.43 1.26
C TYR A 21 -11.42 16.42 0.22
N ASP A 22 -12.21 15.97 -0.76
CA ASP A 22 -12.77 16.79 -1.85
C ASP A 22 -11.69 17.61 -2.59
N ARG A 23 -10.55 16.97 -2.89
CA ARG A 23 -9.44 17.54 -3.67
C ARG A 23 -9.35 16.87 -5.04
N PRO A 24 -10.28 17.14 -5.97
CA PRO A 24 -10.40 16.40 -7.22
C PRO A 24 -9.16 16.49 -8.11
N GLU A 25 -8.50 17.65 -8.17
CA GLU A 25 -7.28 17.81 -8.98
C GLU A 25 -6.12 16.95 -8.48
N ARG A 26 -5.96 16.85 -7.14
CA ARG A 26 -4.91 16.02 -6.53
C ARG A 26 -5.22 14.54 -6.66
N ALA A 27 -6.49 14.17 -6.54
CA ALA A 27 -6.93 12.81 -6.82
C ALA A 27 -6.67 12.44 -8.30
N ALA A 28 -7.03 13.30 -9.25
CA ALA A 28 -6.78 13.07 -10.67
C ALA A 28 -5.28 12.92 -10.99
N GLN A 29 -4.43 13.75 -10.40
CA GLN A 29 -2.97 13.63 -10.53
C GLN A 29 -2.43 12.30 -10.00
N ALA A 30 -2.91 11.86 -8.83
CA ALA A 30 -2.52 10.58 -8.25
C ALA A 30 -3.01 9.39 -9.09
N SER A 31 -4.23 9.47 -9.64
CA SER A 31 -4.77 8.44 -10.55
C SER A 31 -3.94 8.32 -11.82
N ALA A 32 -3.67 9.43 -12.50
CA ALA A 32 -2.88 9.43 -13.72
C ALA A 32 -1.43 8.95 -13.50
N GLN A 33 -0.87 9.20 -12.31
CA GLN A 33 0.42 8.62 -11.93
C GLN A 33 0.30 7.11 -11.69
N ALA A 34 -0.72 6.66 -10.96
CA ALA A 34 -0.95 5.24 -10.69
C ALA A 34 -1.12 4.45 -11.99
N GLU A 35 -1.87 4.97 -12.96
CA GLU A 35 -2.05 4.36 -14.28
C GLU A 35 -0.74 4.21 -15.04
N ARG A 36 0.15 5.21 -15.00
CA ARG A 36 1.48 5.12 -15.63
C ARG A 36 2.35 4.06 -14.97
N VAL A 37 2.39 4.03 -13.64
CA VAL A 37 3.18 3.03 -12.90
C VAL A 37 2.62 1.62 -13.13
N ALA A 38 1.31 1.46 -13.20
CA ALA A 38 0.67 0.19 -13.55
C ALA A 38 1.11 -0.30 -14.93
N ALA A 39 1.09 0.56 -15.94
CA ALA A 39 1.55 0.21 -17.30
C ALA A 39 3.06 -0.14 -17.34
N GLU A 40 3.89 0.51 -16.51
CA GLU A 40 5.30 0.13 -16.38
C GLU A 40 5.48 -1.25 -15.74
N ILE A 41 4.67 -1.59 -14.74
CA ILE A 41 4.68 -2.92 -14.12
C ILE A 41 4.22 -3.99 -15.13
N GLU A 42 3.20 -3.70 -15.95
CA GLU A 42 2.78 -4.59 -17.04
C GLU A 42 3.92 -4.86 -18.03
N ALA A 43 4.64 -3.81 -18.44
CA ALA A 43 5.80 -3.96 -19.33
C ALA A 43 6.94 -4.78 -18.68
N ASP A 44 7.19 -4.60 -17.38
CA ASP A 44 8.17 -5.42 -16.66
C ASP A 44 7.75 -6.90 -16.60
N ILE A 45 6.44 -7.17 -16.42
CA ILE A 45 5.88 -8.53 -16.43
C ILE A 45 6.10 -9.17 -17.81
N GLU A 46 5.73 -8.49 -18.89
CA GLU A 46 5.92 -8.97 -20.26
C GLU A 46 7.40 -9.28 -20.53
N HIS A 47 8.30 -8.37 -20.13
CA HIS A 47 9.73 -8.59 -20.27
C HIS A 47 10.24 -9.83 -19.50
N LEU A 48 9.72 -10.08 -18.30
CA LEU A 48 10.08 -11.26 -17.51
C LEU A 48 9.52 -12.55 -18.11
N GLU A 49 8.31 -12.51 -18.68
CA GLU A 49 7.69 -13.64 -19.39
C GLU A 49 8.50 -13.99 -20.65
N ASP A 50 8.87 -13.00 -21.46
CA ASP A 50 9.73 -13.18 -22.64
C ASP A 50 11.10 -13.73 -22.25
N ARG A 51 11.72 -13.16 -21.22
CA ARG A 51 13.02 -13.64 -20.72
C ARG A 51 12.92 -15.08 -20.20
N ALA A 52 11.83 -15.45 -19.54
CA ALA A 52 11.62 -16.81 -19.09
C ALA A 52 11.54 -17.78 -20.27
N ALA A 53 10.83 -17.40 -21.34
CA ALA A 53 10.74 -18.18 -22.57
C ALA A 53 12.12 -18.36 -23.24
N GLU A 54 12.88 -17.26 -23.42
CA GLU A 54 14.23 -17.33 -23.99
C GLU A 54 15.18 -18.22 -23.18
N LEU A 55 15.10 -18.15 -21.84
CA LEU A 55 15.92 -18.96 -20.94
C LEU A 55 15.55 -20.45 -21.05
N ALA A 56 14.26 -20.77 -21.11
CA ALA A 56 13.78 -22.13 -21.28
C ALA A 56 14.23 -22.73 -22.63
N GLU A 57 14.15 -21.95 -23.73
CA GLU A 57 14.64 -22.37 -25.05
C GLU A 57 16.15 -22.67 -25.05
N ARG A 58 16.92 -21.98 -24.22
CA ARG A 58 18.36 -22.20 -24.04
C ARG A 58 18.69 -23.33 -23.05
N GLY A 59 17.68 -24.07 -22.56
CA GLY A 59 17.84 -25.16 -21.59
C GLY A 59 18.21 -24.67 -20.18
N GLN A 60 17.91 -23.42 -19.84
CA GLN A 60 18.19 -22.83 -18.54
C GLN A 60 16.92 -22.86 -17.66
N ASP A 61 16.48 -24.06 -17.29
CA ASP A 61 15.18 -24.26 -16.63
C ASP A 61 15.04 -23.56 -15.28
N ILE A 62 16.12 -23.54 -14.47
CA ILE A 62 16.12 -22.87 -13.15
C ILE A 62 15.89 -21.36 -13.31
N PRO A 63 16.73 -20.59 -14.03
CA PRO A 63 16.52 -19.16 -14.16
C PRO A 63 15.27 -18.81 -14.98
N ALA A 64 14.81 -19.68 -15.90
CA ALA A 64 13.52 -19.52 -16.56
C ALA A 64 12.37 -19.57 -15.54
N GLY A 65 12.40 -20.55 -14.62
CA GLY A 65 11.44 -20.67 -13.53
C GLY A 65 11.44 -19.47 -12.59
N GLU A 66 12.61 -18.91 -12.27
CA GLU A 66 12.74 -17.71 -11.44
C GLU A 66 12.13 -16.48 -12.12
N ALA A 67 12.42 -16.25 -13.40
CA ALA A 67 11.84 -15.14 -14.16
C ALA A 67 10.31 -15.26 -14.25
N ALA A 68 9.79 -16.45 -14.55
CA ALA A 68 8.35 -16.72 -14.59
C ALA A 68 7.67 -16.60 -13.21
N ALA A 69 8.37 -16.93 -12.12
CA ALA A 69 7.86 -16.71 -10.78
C ALA A 69 7.78 -15.22 -10.43
N ALA A 70 8.81 -14.44 -10.79
CA ALA A 70 8.82 -12.99 -10.59
C ALA A 70 7.69 -12.30 -11.37
N ALA A 71 7.48 -12.66 -12.65
CA ALA A 71 6.36 -12.18 -13.45
C ALA A 71 5.00 -12.44 -12.78
N ARG A 72 4.80 -13.67 -12.27
CA ARG A 72 3.57 -14.05 -11.55
C ARG A 72 3.37 -13.26 -10.25
N THR A 73 4.43 -13.02 -9.49
CA THR A 73 4.36 -12.19 -8.27
C THR A 73 3.98 -10.76 -8.60
N LEU A 74 4.57 -10.16 -9.65
CA LEU A 74 4.22 -8.82 -10.08
C LEU A 74 2.78 -8.73 -10.60
N ARG A 75 2.33 -9.70 -11.41
CA ARG A 75 0.94 -9.78 -11.89
C ARG A 75 -0.05 -9.83 -10.74
N ALA A 76 0.18 -10.70 -9.75
CA ALA A 76 -0.70 -10.81 -8.59
C ALA A 76 -0.75 -9.50 -7.77
N ALA A 77 0.40 -8.83 -7.61
CA ALA A 77 0.44 -7.55 -6.91
C ALA A 77 -0.29 -6.43 -7.69
N LEU A 78 -0.14 -6.40 -9.01
CA LEU A 78 -0.85 -5.47 -9.88
C LEU A 78 -2.36 -5.70 -9.85
N ASP A 79 -2.79 -6.96 -9.96
CA ASP A 79 -4.20 -7.35 -9.88
C ASP A 79 -4.79 -6.93 -8.53
N GLU A 80 -4.09 -7.17 -7.41
CA GLU A 80 -4.54 -6.76 -6.08
C GLU A 80 -4.71 -5.23 -5.96
N LEU A 81 -3.81 -4.46 -6.56
CA LEU A 81 -3.82 -2.99 -6.48
C LEU A 81 -4.82 -2.34 -7.44
N THR A 82 -5.23 -3.05 -8.50
CA THR A 82 -6.16 -2.56 -9.53
C THR A 82 -7.59 -3.09 -9.38
N ALA A 83 -7.78 -4.26 -8.74
CA ALA A 83 -9.08 -4.91 -8.56
C ALA A 83 -10.05 -4.16 -7.64
N ASP A 84 -9.58 -3.26 -6.77
CA ASP A 84 -10.44 -2.54 -5.84
C ASP A 84 -10.23 -1.01 -5.90
N PRO A 85 -11.23 -0.20 -6.29
CA PRO A 85 -11.17 1.26 -6.17
C PRO A 85 -11.28 1.75 -4.71
N ALA A 86 -11.62 0.89 -3.76
CA ALA A 86 -11.65 1.26 -2.35
C ALA A 86 -10.22 1.41 -1.80
N PRO A 87 -9.99 2.36 -0.87
CA PRO A 87 -8.73 2.43 -0.15
C PRO A 87 -8.45 1.07 0.47
N GLN A 88 -7.31 0.45 0.14
CA GLN A 88 -6.73 -0.57 1.00
C GLN A 88 -6.49 0.12 2.35
N ALA A 89 -7.45 -0.05 3.26
CA ALA A 89 -7.39 0.54 4.58
C ALA A 89 -6.04 0.16 5.16
N ALA A 90 -5.22 1.18 5.43
CA ALA A 90 -3.97 1.02 6.13
C ALA A 90 -4.22 0.04 7.28
N ALA A 91 -3.56 -1.12 7.24
CA ALA A 91 -3.62 -2.08 8.33
C ALA A 91 -3.42 -1.29 9.63
N PRO A 92 -4.31 -1.43 10.64
CA PRO A 92 -4.20 -0.64 11.84
C PRO A 92 -2.82 -0.90 12.42
N ALA A 93 -1.97 0.14 12.41
CA ALA A 93 -0.73 0.14 13.15
C ALA A 93 -1.11 -0.28 14.57
N SER A 94 -0.73 -1.52 14.91
CA SER A 94 -1.05 -2.13 16.18
C SER A 94 -0.43 -1.24 17.24
N ARG A 95 -1.24 -0.35 17.83
CA ARG A 95 -0.88 0.41 19.02
C ARG A 95 -0.86 -0.63 20.14
N ALA A 96 0.29 -1.29 20.23
CA ALA A 96 0.62 -2.22 21.28
C ALA A 96 0.37 -1.50 22.61
N ALA A 97 -0.63 -2.03 23.32
CA ALA A 97 -0.88 -1.74 24.70
C ALA A 97 0.27 -2.29 25.56
N GLY A 98 0.59 -1.55 26.63
CA GLY A 98 1.49 -1.95 27.73
C GLY A 98 2.52 -0.85 28.01
N LYS A 99 2.70 -0.33 29.22
CA LYS A 99 2.46 -0.92 30.55
C LYS A 99 2.67 0.14 31.64
N GLY A 100 1.88 0.05 32.72
CA GLY A 100 2.22 0.55 34.07
C GLY A 100 1.90 2.02 34.32
N GLY A 101 1.07 2.43 35.27
CA GLY A 101 0.61 1.78 36.50
C GLY A 101 0.96 2.70 37.67
N LYS A 102 -0.05 3.16 38.41
CA LYS A 102 -0.06 3.28 39.88
C LYS A 102 -1.44 3.78 40.36
N GLN A 103 -1.92 3.10 41.41
CA GLN A 103 -3.14 3.29 42.20
C GLN A 103 -3.17 4.71 42.81
N ALA A 104 -4.26 5.29 43.33
CA ALA A 104 -5.32 4.76 44.20
C ALA A 104 -6.47 5.80 44.34
N PRO A 105 -7.63 5.44 44.96
CA PRO A 105 -8.83 6.29 45.08
C PRO A 105 -9.00 6.95 46.48
N ALA A 106 -9.68 8.11 46.55
CA ALA A 106 -10.43 8.66 47.71
C ALA A 106 -10.96 10.07 47.32
N ALA A 107 -12.27 10.33 47.20
CA ALA A 107 -13.29 10.61 48.23
C ALA A 107 -13.41 12.09 48.66
N ALA A 108 -14.65 12.64 48.52
CA ALA A 108 -15.28 13.80 49.22
C ALA A 108 -14.68 15.22 48.99
N LYS A 109 -15.40 16.36 48.87
CA LYS A 109 -16.82 16.84 48.81
C LYS A 109 -16.75 18.31 48.26
N PRO A 110 -17.82 18.92 47.68
CA PRO A 110 -17.93 20.38 47.47
C PRO A 110 -18.60 21.05 48.72
N PRO A 111 -18.92 22.37 48.82
CA PRO A 111 -18.84 23.50 47.88
C PRO A 111 -18.41 24.88 48.49
N GLU A 112 -18.63 25.96 47.73
CA GLU A 112 -19.02 27.34 48.13
C GLU A 112 -18.00 28.45 48.55
N ASN A 113 -18.03 29.50 47.70
CA ASN A 113 -18.19 30.94 47.98
C ASN A 113 -17.06 31.75 48.67
N THR A 114 -16.62 32.82 48.00
CA THR A 114 -16.78 34.21 48.51
C THR A 114 -16.60 35.21 47.36
N GLY A 115 -17.71 35.78 46.91
CA GLY A 115 -17.69 37.11 46.30
C GLY A 115 -17.63 38.19 47.39
N SER A 116 -16.81 39.21 47.16
CA SER A 116 -17.02 40.62 47.53
C SER A 116 -15.95 41.46 46.82
#